data_AF-A0A3S4BYM6-F1
#
_entry.id   AF-A0A3S4BYM6-F1
#
_cell.length_a   1.000
_cell.length_b   1.000
_cell.length_c   1.000
_cell.angle_alpha   90.00
_cell.angle_beta   90.00
_cell.angle_gamma   90.00
#
_symmetry.space_group_name_H-M   'P 1'
#
loop_
_entity.id
_entity.type
_entity.pdbx_description
1 polymer ?
#
loop_
_entity_poly.entity_id
_entity_poly.type
_entity_poly.pdbx_seq_one_letter_code
_entity_poly.pdbx_strand_id
1 'polypeptide(L)'
;MSRSIHAMLAVLLASTLAACSSAPPLSEEDEEALATLAAVAGPTSNVDPEAITRTECWLPSDHPIEDESVSDTSWRVLCRAHYVDDSGDRYQDATCVGDFAAEPMLEHCYRWAYYTGMPMFEDFPAVAAD
;
A
#
# COMPACT_ATOMS: atom_id res chain seq x y z
N MET A 1 39.53 61.74 8.57
CA MET A 1 38.46 61.32 9.48
C MET A 1 37.69 60.19 8.81
N SER A 2 37.52 59.10 9.57
CA SER A 2 36.69 57.90 9.39
C SER A 2 36.70 57.13 8.06
N ARG A 3 37.45 56.02 8.05
CA ARG A 3 37.28 54.88 7.15
C ARG A 3 36.11 54.03 7.67
N SER A 4 35.02 53.93 6.93
CA SER A 4 33.93 52.99 7.22
C SER A 4 34.24 51.64 6.61
N ILE A 5 34.92 50.80 7.39
CA ILE A 5 35.06 49.35 7.19
C ILE A 5 33.87 48.70 7.92
N HIS A 6 33.40 47.55 7.42
CA HIS A 6 32.44 46.60 8.01
C HIS A 6 30.97 46.78 7.62
N ALA A 7 30.56 46.07 6.57
CA ALA A 7 29.37 45.20 6.61
C ALA A 7 29.25 44.44 5.29
N MET A 8 29.78 43.21 5.23
CA MET A 8 29.29 42.18 4.32
C MET A 8 29.74 40.82 4.86
N LEU A 9 29.09 40.43 5.95
CA LEU A 9 29.01 39.05 6.40
C LEU A 9 27.70 38.47 5.86
N ALA A 10 27.69 37.18 5.57
CA ALA A 10 26.55 36.34 5.22
C ALA A 10 26.19 36.24 3.72
N VAL A 11 26.87 35.33 3.01
CA VAL A 11 26.20 34.30 2.20
C VAL A 11 27.09 33.06 2.22
N LEU A 12 26.88 32.19 3.19
CA LEU A 12 27.47 30.85 3.23
C LEU A 12 26.43 29.94 3.89
N LEU A 13 26.15 28.83 3.22
CA LEU A 13 25.26 27.72 3.59
C LEU A 13 23.76 27.90 3.34
N ALA A 14 23.32 27.44 2.18
CA ALA A 14 22.04 26.74 2.01
C ALA A 14 22.20 25.70 0.90
N SER A 15 22.90 24.61 1.19
CA SER A 15 23.04 23.45 0.30
C SER A 15 22.92 22.18 1.14
N THR A 16 21.68 21.81 1.48
CA THR A 16 21.24 20.56 2.15
C THR A 16 19.73 20.74 2.38
N LEU A 17 18.79 19.89 2.01
CA LEU A 17 18.78 18.49 1.58
C LEU A 17 17.64 18.30 0.56
N ALA A 18 17.97 17.86 -0.66
CA ALA A 18 17.01 17.10 -1.47
C ALA A 18 17.35 15.62 -1.25
N ALA A 19 17.04 15.11 -0.06
CA ALA A 19 17.00 13.67 0.13
C ALA A 19 15.75 13.19 -0.61
N CYS A 20 15.92 12.68 -1.84
CA CYS A 20 14.94 11.82 -2.45
C CYS A 20 14.78 10.61 -1.52
N SER A 21 13.80 10.64 -0.64
CA SER A 21 13.40 9.50 0.17
C SER A 21 12.65 8.53 -0.75
N SER A 22 13.38 7.69 -1.50
CA SER A 22 12.75 6.54 -2.15
C SER A 22 12.28 5.58 -1.04
N ALA A 23 11.07 5.04 -1.18
CA ALA A 23 10.62 3.97 -0.29
C ALA A 23 11.65 2.82 -0.31
N PRO A 24 11.84 2.11 0.82
CA PRO A 24 12.68 0.92 0.81
C PRO A 24 12.16 -0.07 -0.24
N PRO A 25 13.04 -0.86 -0.87
CA PRO A 25 12.61 -1.94 -1.75
C PRO A 25 11.75 -2.93 -0.96
N LEU A 26 10.81 -3.58 -1.66
CA LEU A 26 9.96 -4.62 -1.09
C LEU A 26 10.77 -5.88 -0.80
N SER A 27 10.25 -6.72 0.10
CA SER A 27 10.78 -8.07 0.29
C SER A 27 10.38 -8.97 -0.89
N GLU A 28 11.16 -10.02 -1.18
CA GLU A 28 10.81 -10.98 -2.23
C GLU A 28 9.42 -11.61 -2.00
N GLU A 29 9.08 -11.87 -0.74
CA GLU A 29 7.80 -12.44 -0.33
C GLU A 29 6.63 -11.48 -0.59
N ASP A 30 6.81 -10.19 -0.30
CA ASP A 30 5.79 -9.17 -0.60
C ASP A 30 5.62 -8.97 -2.11
N GLU A 31 6.72 -8.99 -2.89
CA GLU A 31 6.65 -8.88 -4.34
C GLU A 31 5.83 -10.04 -4.95
N GLU A 32 6.08 -11.28 -4.51
CA GLU A 32 5.36 -12.46 -4.99
C GLU A 32 3.88 -12.46 -4.56
N ALA A 33 3.61 -12.08 -3.31
CA ALA A 33 2.25 -11.96 -2.82
C ALA A 33 1.48 -10.85 -3.55
N LEU A 34 2.08 -9.68 -3.77
CA LEU A 34 1.44 -8.57 -4.52
C LEU A 34 1.14 -8.94 -5.97
N ALA A 35 2.04 -9.67 -6.64
CA ALA A 35 1.79 -10.15 -8.01
C ALA A 35 0.54 -11.07 -8.06
N THR A 36 0.37 -11.92 -7.05
CA THR A 36 -0.82 -12.78 -6.93
C THR A 36 -2.08 -11.96 -6.60
N LEU A 37 -1.96 -10.99 -5.68
CA LEU A 37 -3.06 -10.11 -5.27
C LEU A 37 -3.55 -9.24 -6.43
N ALA A 38 -2.65 -8.73 -7.28
CA ALA A 38 -2.98 -7.92 -8.45
C ALA A 38 -3.96 -8.63 -9.40
N ALA A 39 -3.79 -9.95 -9.56
CA ALA A 39 -4.64 -10.76 -10.43
C ALA A 39 -6.02 -11.09 -9.85
N VAL A 40 -6.16 -11.15 -8.52
CA VAL A 40 -7.35 -11.72 -7.86
C VAL A 40 -8.18 -10.68 -7.11
N ALA A 41 -7.54 -9.73 -6.43
CA ALA A 41 -8.22 -8.82 -5.52
C ALA A 41 -9.19 -7.87 -6.25
N GLY A 42 -8.76 -7.32 -7.39
CA GLY A 42 -9.57 -6.45 -8.23
C GLY A 42 -10.89 -7.10 -8.64
N PRO A 43 -10.89 -8.22 -9.38
CA PRO A 43 -12.11 -8.94 -9.75
C PRO A 43 -12.97 -9.36 -8.55
N THR A 44 -12.35 -9.71 -7.42
CA THR A 44 -13.06 -10.12 -6.20
C THR A 44 -13.82 -8.98 -5.52
N SER A 45 -13.45 -7.72 -5.79
CA SER A 45 -14.16 -6.53 -5.29
C SER A 45 -15.59 -6.39 -5.85
N ASN A 46 -15.98 -7.19 -6.85
CA ASN A 46 -17.25 -7.09 -7.58
C ASN A 46 -17.38 -5.78 -8.39
N VAL A 47 -16.25 -5.21 -8.79
CA VAL A 47 -16.12 -4.20 -9.85
C VAL A 47 -15.93 -4.92 -11.19
N ASP A 48 -16.49 -4.38 -12.27
CA ASP A 48 -16.22 -4.87 -13.62
C ASP A 48 -14.70 -4.82 -13.89
N PRO A 49 -14.02 -5.95 -14.19
CA PRO A 49 -12.57 -5.95 -14.41
C PRO A 49 -12.11 -4.95 -15.49
N GLU A 50 -12.95 -4.66 -16.49
CA GLU A 50 -12.62 -3.69 -17.54
C GLU A 50 -12.70 -2.23 -17.06
N ALA A 51 -13.39 -1.97 -15.95
CA ALA A 51 -13.51 -0.64 -15.35
C ALA A 51 -12.41 -0.35 -14.30
N ILE A 52 -11.69 -1.38 -13.83
CA ILE A 52 -10.64 -1.23 -12.83
C ILE A 52 -9.45 -0.49 -13.45
N THR A 53 -9.12 0.66 -12.89
CA THR A 53 -7.98 1.48 -13.32
C THR A 53 -6.71 1.14 -12.55
N ARG A 54 -6.84 0.69 -11.30
CA ARG A 54 -5.72 0.32 -10.43
C ARG A 54 -6.18 -0.55 -9.27
N THR A 55 -5.32 -1.45 -8.83
CA THR A 55 -5.45 -2.15 -7.55
C THR A 55 -4.30 -1.74 -6.62
N GLU A 56 -4.62 -1.40 -5.38
CA GLU A 56 -3.64 -1.19 -4.32
C GLU A 56 -3.88 -2.20 -3.20
N CYS A 57 -2.84 -2.74 -2.58
CA CYS A 57 -2.96 -3.64 -1.45
C CYS A 57 -2.04 -3.19 -0.31
N TRP A 58 -2.45 -3.50 0.92
CA TRP A 58 -1.54 -3.43 2.07
C TRP A 58 -0.47 -4.50 1.93
N LEU A 59 0.72 -4.25 2.48
CA LEU A 59 1.83 -5.21 2.47
C LEU A 59 1.51 -6.41 3.38
N PRO A 60 1.55 -7.65 2.86
CA PRO A 60 1.35 -8.85 3.67
C PRO A 60 2.29 -8.95 4.87
N SER A 61 3.57 -8.59 4.72
CA SER A 61 4.57 -8.63 5.80
C SER A 61 4.26 -7.70 6.98
N ASP A 62 3.56 -6.59 6.73
CA ASP A 62 3.12 -5.64 7.76
C ASP A 62 1.80 -6.07 8.43
N HIS A 63 1.12 -7.11 7.92
CA HIS A 63 -0.22 -7.51 8.35
C HIS A 63 -0.34 -9.01 8.67
N PRO A 64 0.51 -9.53 9.58
CA PRO A 64 0.41 -10.91 10.04
C PRO A 64 -0.89 -11.14 10.82
N ILE A 65 -1.38 -12.38 10.79
CA ILE A 65 -2.50 -12.81 11.64
C ILE A 65 -1.92 -13.27 12.98
N GLU A 66 -2.13 -12.48 14.04
CA GLU A 66 -1.74 -12.82 15.41
C GLU A 66 -2.77 -13.78 16.05
N ASP A 67 -2.76 -15.06 15.66
CA ASP A 67 -3.62 -16.10 16.23
C ASP A 67 -2.88 -17.44 16.27
N GLU A 68 -2.77 -18.06 17.44
CA GLU A 68 -2.08 -19.33 17.65
C GLU A 68 -2.72 -20.53 16.89
N SER A 69 -3.91 -20.34 16.32
CA SER A 69 -4.61 -21.37 15.54
C SER A 69 -4.28 -21.38 14.04
N VAL A 70 -3.52 -20.39 13.55
CA VAL A 70 -3.04 -20.32 12.16
C VAL A 70 -1.50 -20.37 12.11
N SER A 71 -0.91 -20.37 10.92
CA SER A 71 0.55 -20.35 10.77
C SER A 71 1.11 -18.98 11.17
N ASP A 72 2.33 -18.94 11.70
CA ASP A 72 3.06 -17.70 12.00
C ASP A 72 3.41 -16.88 10.73
N THR A 73 3.25 -17.48 9.55
CA THR A 73 3.45 -16.88 8.22
C THR A 73 2.14 -16.46 7.54
N SER A 74 1.00 -16.66 8.21
CA SER A 74 -0.32 -16.27 7.69
C SER A 74 -0.53 -14.76 7.80
N TRP A 75 -1.14 -14.17 6.78
CA TRP A 75 -1.38 -12.73 6.67
C TRP A 75 -2.80 -12.42 6.20
N ARG A 76 -3.26 -11.21 6.51
CA ARG A 76 -4.56 -10.70 6.05
C ARG A 76 -4.44 -9.23 5.67
N VAL A 77 -4.66 -8.95 4.38
CA VAL A 77 -4.52 -7.60 3.82
C VAL A 77 -5.83 -7.09 3.25
N LEU A 78 -5.91 -5.76 3.15
CA LEU A 78 -6.96 -5.07 2.43
C LEU A 78 -6.42 -4.66 1.06
N CYS A 79 -7.21 -4.92 0.02
CA CYS A 79 -6.93 -4.50 -1.35
C CYS A 79 -8.07 -3.61 -1.86
N ARG A 80 -7.72 -2.50 -2.49
CA ARG A 80 -8.61 -1.49 -3.04
C ARG A 80 -8.57 -1.49 -4.55
N ALA A 81 -9.70 -1.81 -5.18
CA ALA A 81 -9.91 -1.62 -6.60
C ALA A 81 -10.43 -0.21 -6.85
N HIS A 82 -9.66 0.59 -7.59
CA HIS A 82 -10.05 1.92 -8.06
C HIS A 82 -10.70 1.80 -9.44
N TYR A 83 -11.79 2.55 -9.65
CA TYR A 83 -12.52 2.59 -10.92
C TYR A 83 -13.19 3.95 -11.10
N VAL A 84 -13.66 4.22 -12.32
CA VAL A 84 -14.39 5.46 -12.65
C VAL A 84 -15.80 5.09 -13.11
N ASP A 85 -16.82 5.72 -12.53
CA ASP A 85 -18.21 5.64 -12.98
C ASP A 85 -18.77 7.04 -13.32
N ASP A 86 -20.06 7.12 -13.67
CA ASP A 86 -20.74 8.39 -13.99
C ASP A 86 -20.71 9.41 -12.84
N SER A 87 -20.43 8.98 -11.61
CA SER A 87 -20.31 9.82 -10.41
C SER A 87 -18.87 10.28 -10.14
N GLY A 88 -17.88 9.80 -10.91
CA GLY A 88 -16.46 10.13 -10.78
C GLY A 88 -15.61 8.97 -10.25
N ASP A 89 -14.52 9.31 -9.55
CA ASP A 89 -13.61 8.32 -8.97
C ASP A 89 -14.29 7.53 -7.85
N ARG A 90 -14.16 6.21 -7.93
CA ARG A 90 -14.73 5.26 -6.97
C ARG A 90 -13.68 4.25 -6.54
N TYR A 91 -13.99 3.60 -5.43
CA TYR A 91 -13.24 2.44 -4.99
C TYR A 91 -14.15 1.40 -4.36
N GLN A 92 -13.69 0.15 -4.39
CA GLN A 92 -14.32 -0.96 -3.71
C GLN A 92 -13.22 -1.88 -3.16
N ASP A 93 -13.36 -2.22 -1.89
CA ASP A 93 -12.34 -2.98 -1.18
C ASP A 93 -12.67 -4.48 -1.17
N ALA A 94 -11.61 -5.29 -1.10
CA ALA A 94 -11.61 -6.72 -0.87
C ALA A 94 -10.61 -7.06 0.24
N THR A 95 -10.95 -8.02 1.10
CA THR A 95 -10.00 -8.59 2.05
C THR A 95 -9.43 -9.86 1.46
N CYS A 96 -8.11 -10.01 1.53
CA CYS A 96 -7.40 -11.19 1.05
C CYS A 96 -6.61 -11.81 2.20
N VAL A 97 -6.62 -13.14 2.24
CA VAL A 97 -5.95 -13.97 3.24
C VAL A 97 -5.04 -14.94 2.52
N GLY A 98 -3.84 -15.12 3.06
CA GLY A 98 -2.86 -16.04 2.53
C GLY A 98 -1.77 -16.35 3.53
N ASP A 99 -0.74 -17.03 3.06
CA ASP A 99 0.34 -17.55 3.87
C ASP A 99 1.63 -17.62 3.04
N PHE A 100 2.72 -17.01 3.52
CA PHE A 100 4.01 -17.03 2.81
C PHE A 100 4.60 -18.43 2.63
N ALA A 101 4.19 -19.41 3.45
CA ALA A 101 4.64 -20.79 3.37
C ALA A 101 3.76 -21.68 2.48
N ALA A 102 2.66 -21.15 1.91
CA ALA A 102 1.72 -21.90 1.08
C ALA A 102 1.98 -21.74 -0.43
N GLU A 103 1.52 -22.72 -1.21
CA GLU A 103 1.57 -22.72 -2.68
C GLU A 103 0.18 -23.14 -3.23
N PRO A 104 -0.61 -22.21 -3.82
CA PRO A 104 -0.33 -20.78 -3.95
C PRO A 104 -0.35 -20.06 -2.59
N MET A 105 0.41 -18.97 -2.47
CA MET A 105 0.44 -18.15 -1.24
C MET A 105 -0.93 -17.55 -0.88
N LEU A 106 -1.76 -17.27 -1.88
CA LEU A 106 -3.11 -16.73 -1.68
C LEU A 106 -4.12 -17.85 -1.43
N GLU A 107 -4.79 -17.81 -0.28
CA GLU A 107 -5.84 -18.77 0.05
C GLU A 107 -7.19 -18.32 -0.52
N HIS A 108 -7.64 -17.12 -0.15
CA HIS A 108 -8.91 -16.57 -0.63
C HIS A 108 -8.96 -15.05 -0.52
N CYS A 109 -9.74 -14.43 -1.41
CA CYS A 109 -10.17 -13.04 -1.28
C CYS A 109 -11.70 -13.01 -1.18
N TYR A 110 -12.24 -12.02 -0.48
CA TYR A 110 -13.67 -11.76 -0.43
C TYR A 110 -13.95 -10.26 -0.46
N ARG A 111 -15.06 -9.87 -1.09
CA ARG A 111 -15.49 -8.48 -1.12
C ARG A 111 -15.66 -7.97 0.31
N TRP A 112 -15.06 -6.82 0.59
CA TRP A 112 -15.29 -6.15 1.85
C TRP A 112 -16.68 -5.51 1.84
N ALA A 113 -17.52 -5.96 2.77
CA ALA A 113 -18.77 -5.31 3.10
C ALA A 113 -18.61 -4.66 4.48
N TYR A 114 -19.02 -3.40 4.62
CA TYR A 114 -18.90 -2.67 5.87
C TYR A 114 -19.60 -3.42 7.01
N TYR A 115 -18.82 -3.90 7.98
CA TYR A 115 -19.28 -4.32 9.29
C TYR A 115 -18.59 -3.45 10.34
N THR A 116 -19.34 -2.98 11.33
CA THR A 116 -18.80 -2.17 12.44
C THR A 116 -17.69 -2.92 13.16
N GLY A 117 -16.45 -2.41 13.14
CA GLY A 117 -15.30 -2.98 13.88
C GLY A 117 -14.06 -3.35 13.06
N MET A 118 -14.02 -3.07 11.75
CA MET A 118 -12.87 -3.39 10.88
C MET A 118 -12.04 -2.14 10.55
N PRO A 119 -10.72 -2.28 10.30
CA PRO A 119 -9.82 -1.16 10.02
C PRO A 119 -10.34 -0.32 8.86
N MET A 120 -10.39 0.99 9.08
CA MET A 120 -10.55 1.94 7.99
C MET A 120 -9.27 1.94 7.16
N PHE A 121 -9.39 2.19 5.87
CA PHE A 121 -8.29 2.80 5.14
C PHE A 121 -8.03 4.18 5.78
N GLU A 122 -7.17 4.22 6.78
CA GLU A 122 -6.35 5.41 6.98
C GLU A 122 -5.32 5.38 5.86
N ASP A 123 -5.00 6.55 5.29
CA ASP A 123 -4.33 6.68 3.99
C ASP A 123 -2.92 6.02 3.86
N PHE A 124 -2.41 5.27 4.85
CA PHE A 124 -1.05 4.73 4.82
C PHE A 124 -0.86 3.41 5.61
N PRO A 125 0.03 2.49 5.15
CA PRO A 125 0.68 2.42 3.83
C PRO A 125 0.11 1.29 2.94
N ALA A 126 -0.81 1.64 2.03
CA ALA A 126 -1.12 0.77 0.89
C ALA A 126 -0.11 1.02 -0.24
N VAL A 127 0.25 -0.02 -1.01
CA VAL A 127 1.13 0.07 -2.18
C VAL A 127 0.40 -0.40 -3.44
N ALA A 128 0.91 -0.04 -4.62
CA ALA A 128 0.39 -0.59 -5.87
C ALA A 128 0.59 -2.12 -5.90
N ALA A 129 -0.39 -2.83 -6.46
CA ALA A 129 -0.24 -4.23 -6.84
C ALA A 129 -0.16 -4.29 -8.36
N ASP A 130 1.04 -4.48 -8.91
CA ASP A 130 1.35 -4.47 -10.35
C ASP A 130 2.24 -5.64 -10.78
#